data_AF-A0A520JD31-F1
#
_entry.id   AF-A0A520JD31-F1
#
_cell.length_a   1.000
_cell.length_b   1.000
_cell.length_c   1.000
_cell.angle_alpha   90.00
_cell.angle_beta   90.00
_cell.angle_gamma   90.00
#
_symmetry.space_group_name_H-M   'P 1'
#
loop_
_entity.id
_entity.type
_entity.pdbx_description
1 polymer ?
#
loop_
_entity_poly.entity_id
_entity_poly.type
_entity_poly.pdbx_seq_one_letter_code
_entity_poly.pdbx_strand_id
1 'polypeptide(L)' 'PRYRAEGKSYLTVAFGCTGGRHRSVHVTERVAARLRNAGFSPTVTHRDLAAAPQDSLEGVPDDRQQDGTAVA' A
#
# COMPACT_ATOMS: atom_id res chain seq x y z
N PRO A 1 10.14 17.46 -13.24
CA PRO A 1 10.67 18.43 -14.25
C PRO A 1 10.68 17.88 -15.69
N ARG A 2 11.32 16.72 -15.95
CA ARG A 2 11.46 16.17 -17.31
C ARG A 2 10.14 15.72 -17.95
N TYR A 3 9.25 15.07 -17.19
CA TYR A 3 7.90 14.72 -17.69
C TYR A 3 7.08 15.94 -18.17
N ARG A 4 7.23 17.09 -17.52
CA ARG A 4 6.58 18.34 -17.93
C ARG A 4 7.22 18.90 -19.20
N ALA A 5 8.54 18.80 -19.33
CA ALA A 5 9.28 19.24 -20.52
C ALA A 5 8.98 18.35 -21.74
N GLU A 6 8.68 17.07 -21.54
CA GLU A 6 8.22 16.14 -22.58
C GLU A 6 6.76 16.36 -23.01
N GLY A 7 6.05 17.31 -22.42
CA GLY A 7 4.65 17.62 -22.77
C GLY A 7 3.64 16.56 -22.33
N LYS A 8 3.99 15.65 -21.41
CA LYS A 8 3.07 14.63 -20.90
C LYS A 8 2.05 15.28 -19.97
N SER A 9 0.78 15.21 -20.35
CA SER A 9 -0.34 15.80 -19.59
C SER A 9 -0.62 15.08 -18.27
N TYR A 10 -0.25 13.80 -18.17
CA TYR A 10 -0.53 12.96 -17.00
C TYR A 10 0.69 12.08 -16.65
N LEU A 11 0.89 11.89 -15.35
CA LEU A 11 1.84 10.95 -14.78
C LEU A 11 1.10 10.08 -13.76
N THR A 12 1.06 8.78 -14.02
CA THR A 12 0.50 7.79 -13.08
C THR A 12 1.63 7.11 -12.33
N VAL A 13 1.54 7.11 -10.99
CA VAL A 13 2.49 6.40 -10.12
C VAL A 13 1.71 5.39 -9.30
N ALA A 14 2.12 4.12 -9.35
CA ALA A 14 1.47 3.04 -8.63
C ALA A 14 2.30 2.61 -7.40
N PHE A 15 1.63 2.41 -6.27
CA PHE A 15 2.21 1.88 -5.04
C PHE A 15 1.55 0.54 -4.72
N GLY A 16 2.35 -0.51 -4.48
CA GLY A 16 1.86 -1.86 -4.21
C GLY A 16 2.37 -2.42 -2.89
N CYS A 17 1.53 -3.19 -2.21
CA CYS A 17 1.91 -4.10 -1.13
C CYS A 17 1.11 -5.40 -1.30
N THR A 18 1.47 -6.48 -0.60
CA THR A 18 0.87 -7.82 -0.79
C THR A 18 -0.66 -7.79 -0.80
N GLY A 19 -1.27 -7.22 0.25
CA GLY A 19 -2.73 -7.11 0.37
C GLY A 19 -3.34 -5.84 -0.20
N GLY A 20 -2.56 -4.92 -0.78
CA GLY A 20 -3.08 -3.68 -1.39
C GLY A 20 -3.76 -2.66 -0.45
N ARG A 21 -3.84 -2.94 0.85
CA ARG A 21 -4.74 -2.25 1.80
C ARG A 21 -4.07 -1.41 2.89
N HIS A 22 -2.81 -1.70 3.24
CA HIS A 22 -2.13 -1.07 4.37
C HIS A 22 -1.02 -0.12 3.93
N ARG A 23 0.12 -0.70 3.50
CA ARG A 23 1.34 0.05 3.18
C ARG A 23 1.17 0.89 1.91
N SER A 24 0.59 0.31 0.85
CA SER A 24 0.34 1.03 -0.41
C SER A 24 -0.59 2.22 -0.22
N VAL A 25 -1.68 2.03 0.53
CA VAL A 25 -2.67 3.09 0.83
C VAL A 25 -2.01 4.22 1.59
N HIS A 26 -1.30 3.91 2.68
CA HIS A 26 -0.62 4.91 3.50
C HIS A 26 0.40 5.74 2.70
N VAL A 27 1.26 5.07 1.92
CA VAL A 27 2.28 5.75 1.11
C VAL A 27 1.63 6.62 0.05
N THR A 28 0.59 6.13 -0.63
CA THR A 28 -0.14 6.89 -1.65
C THR A 28 -0.70 8.19 -1.08
N GLU A 29 -1.38 8.13 0.07
CA GLU A 29 -1.95 9.33 0.70
C GLU A 29 -0.86 10.32 1.14
N ARG A 30 0.24 9.82 1.69
CA ARG A 30 1.35 10.67 2.14
C ARG A 30 2.05 11.38 0.98
N VAL A 31 2.23 10.69 -0.15
CA VAL A 31 2.79 11.29 -1.37
C VAL A 31 1.80 12.30 -1.97
N ALA A 32 0.51 11.97 -2.04
CA ALA A 32 -0.51 12.87 -2.54
C ALA A 32 -0.59 14.16 -1.72
N ALA A 33 -0.54 14.06 -0.38
CA ALA A 33 -0.47 15.24 0.50
C ALA A 33 0.75 16.11 0.23
N ARG A 34 1.93 15.50 0.04
CA ARG A 34 3.15 16.25 -0.31
C ARG A 34 3.04 16.93 -1.68
N LEU A 35 2.46 16.26 -2.67
CA LEU A 35 2.24 16.83 -4.00
C LEU A 35 1.23 17.99 -3.97
N ARG A 36 0.14 17.86 -3.20
CA ARG A 36 -0.81 18.95 -2.94
C ARG A 36 -0.11 20.17 -2.32
N ASN A 37 0.71 19.94 -1.29
CA ASN A 37 1.48 21.02 -0.66
C ASN A 37 2.50 21.67 -1.60
N ALA A 38 2.98 20.94 -2.61
CA ALA A 38 3.86 21.48 -3.65
C ALA A 38 3.11 22.15 -4.81
N GLY A 39 1.78 22.32 -4.71
CA GLY A 39 0.96 23.01 -5.70
C GLY A 39 0.49 22.13 -6.87
N PHE A 40 0.59 20.80 -6.76
CA PHE A 40 0.05 19.88 -7.75
C PHE A 40 -1.36 19.40 -7.38
N SER A 41 -2.10 18.92 -8.38
CA SER A 41 -3.44 18.36 -8.20
C SER A 41 -3.47 16.85 -8.51
N PRO A 42 -2.96 15.99 -7.62
CA PRO A 42 -2.96 14.55 -7.84
C PRO A 42 -4.37 13.96 -7.65
N THR A 43 -4.77 13.07 -8.57
CA THR A 43 -5.91 12.16 -8.39
C THR A 43 -5.44 10.89 -7.69
N VAL A 44 -6.17 10.44 -6.67
CA VAL A 44 -5.84 9.25 -5.88
C VAL A 44 -6.90 8.18 -6.06
N THR A 45 -6.47 6.94 -6.33
CA THR A 45 -7.33 5.77 -6.44
C THR A 45 -6.69 4.59 -5.70
N HIS A 46 -7.45 3.91 -4.84
CA HIS A 46 -7.01 2.71 -4.12
C HIS A 46 -7.72 1.48 -4.68
N ARG A 47 -7.04 0.72 -5.55
CA ARG A 47 -7.61 -0.41 -6.29
C ARG A 47 -8.25 -1.46 -5.37
N ASP A 48 -7.52 -1.89 -4.35
CA ASP A 48 -7.88 -3.07 -3.55
C ASP A 48 -8.79 -2.75 -2.35
N LEU A 49 -9.07 -1.46 -2.09
CA LEU A 49 -10.07 -1.05 -1.09
C LEU A 49 -11.50 -1.29 -1.56
N ALA A 50 -11.74 -1.33 -2.88
CA ALA A 50 -13.04 -1.67 -3.45
C ALA A 50 -13.31 -3.19 -3.48
N ALA A 51 -12.27 -4.01 -3.31
CA ALA A 51 -12.37 -5.45 -3.31
C ALA A 51 -12.55 -6.02 -1.88
N ALA A 52 -13.14 -7.20 -1.78
CA ALA A 52 -13.21 -7.95 -0.52
C ALA A 52 -11.80 -8.19 0.04
N PRO A 53 -11.59 -8.04 1.37
CA PRO A 53 -10.29 -8.27 1.99
C PRO A 53 -9.74 -9.66 1.67
N GLN A 54 -8.46 -9.75 1.31
CA GLN A 54 -7.75 -11.01 1.06
C GLN A 54 -6.90 -11.41 2.27
N ASP A 55 -7.24 -10.88 3.45
CA ASP A 55 -6.45 -10.99 4.69
C ASP A 55 -6.29 -12.44 5.17
N SER A 56 -7.12 -13.36 4.65
CA SER A 56 -7.04 -14.80 4.89
C SER A 56 -5.85 -15.52 4.23
N LEU A 57 -5.04 -14.83 3.42
CA LEU A 57 -3.84 -15.39 2.78
C LEU A 57 -2.54 -15.12 3.55
N GLU A 58 -2.52 -14.12 4.44
CA GLU A 58 -1.40 -13.89 5.37
C GLU A 58 -1.65 -14.80 6.59
N GLY A 59 -0.96 -15.94 6.62
CA GLY A 59 -1.26 -17.06 7.52
C GLY A 59 -1.52 -16.65 8.98
N VAL A 60 -2.49 -17.32 9.59
CA VAL A 60 -2.71 -17.31 11.04
C VAL A 60 -1.36 -17.58 11.72
N PRO A 61 -0.89 -16.75 12.68
CA PRO A 61 0.30 -17.09 13.45
C PRO A 61 0.01 -18.40 14.19
N ASP A 62 0.73 -19.47 13.84
CA ASP A 62 0.61 -20.80 14.46
C ASP A 62 0.96 -20.67 15.95
N ASP A 63 -0.08 -20.66 16.79
CA ASP A 63 -0.05 -20.53 18.24
C ASP A 63 0.40 -21.84 18.95
N ARG A 64 1.09 -22.75 18.24
CA ARG A 64 1.49 -24.09 18.72
C ARG A 64 2.96 -24.25 19.11
N GLN A 65 3.59 -23.24 19.73
CA GLN A 65 4.96 -23.41 20.22
C GLN A 65 5.23 -22.79 21.60
N GLN A 66 4.39 -23.03 22.60
CA GLN A 66 4.77 -22.85 24.00
C GLN A 66 4.04 -23.87 24.88
N ASP A 67 4.52 -25.11 24.95
CA ASP A 67 4.38 -25.92 26.16
C ASP A 67 5.58 -26.88 26.24
N GLY A 68 6.52 -26.51 27.10
CA GLY A 68 7.67 -27.31 27.45
C GLY A 68 7.29 -28.32 28.54
N THR A 69 7.03 -29.55 28.13
CA THR A 69 7.02 -30.70 29.05
C THR A 69 8.30 -31.50 28.85
N ALA A 70 9.14 -31.48 29.89
CA ALA A 70 10.36 -32.25 29.99
C ALA A 70 10.09 -33.75 29.77
N VAL A 71 10.98 -34.35 28.99
CA VAL A 71 11.12 -35.79 28.75
C VAL A 71 11.32 -36.50 30.10
N ALA A 72 10.50 -37.52 30.35
CA ALA A 72 10.68 -38.48 31.44
C ALA A 72 11.79 -39.49 31.11
#